data_AF-A0A0B6EZR3-F1
#
_entry.id   AF-A0A0B6EZR3-F1
#
_cell.length_a   1.000
_cell.length_b   1.000
_cell.length_c   1.000
_cell.angle_alpha   90.00
_cell.angle_beta   90.00
_cell.angle_gamma   90.00
#
_symmetry.space_group_name_H-M   'P 1'
#
loop_
_entity.id
_entity.type
_entity.pdbx_description
1 polymer ?
#
loop_
_entity_poly.entity_id
_entity_poly.type
_entity_poly.pdbx_seq_one_letter_code
_entity_poly.pdbx_strand_id
1 'polypeptide(L)'
;MYSSKKEHLTPAQRAAHDDRAEDDKRHGHFLATEHTALPLDGFMTRLIAEELPILDSASRGRVYEILREYEGPEITTQEELPDEIRDIMDLH
;
A
#
# COMPACT_ATOMS: atom_id res chain seq x y z
N MET A 1 -28.48 16.12 11.33
CA MET A 1 -27.73 15.99 10.07
C MET A 1 -27.44 14.50 9.88
N TYR A 2 -28.16 13.87 8.95
CA TYR A 2 -28.07 12.48 8.42
C TYR A 2 -27.61 11.33 9.35
N SER A 3 -28.58 10.68 9.99
CA SER A 3 -28.56 9.21 10.16
C SER A 3 -29.66 8.67 9.24
N SER A 4 -29.30 8.03 8.13
CA SER A 4 -30.30 7.41 7.26
C SER A 4 -29.71 6.24 6.48
N LYS A 5 -30.36 5.08 6.64
CA LYS A 5 -30.35 3.88 5.78
C LYS A 5 -29.14 2.95 5.88
N LYS A 6 -29.02 2.21 6.99
CA LYS A 6 -28.54 0.81 6.96
C LYS A 6 -29.64 -0.22 7.33
N GLU A 7 -30.89 0.20 7.54
CA GLU A 7 -31.95 -0.67 8.09
C GLU A 7 -32.67 -1.57 7.06
N HIS A 8 -32.51 -1.32 5.75
CA HIS A 8 -33.23 -2.06 4.71
C HIS A 8 -32.34 -2.52 3.55
N LEU A 9 -31.11 -2.98 3.83
CA LEU A 9 -30.29 -3.65 2.83
C LEU A 9 -30.70 -5.13 2.75
N THR A 10 -30.96 -5.61 1.53
CA THR A 10 -31.13 -7.05 1.30
C THR A 10 -29.85 -7.79 1.71
N PRO A 11 -29.91 -9.10 2.03
CA PRO A 11 -28.71 -9.87 2.35
C PRO A 11 -27.59 -9.70 1.31
N ALA A 12 -27.93 -9.62 0.02
CA ALA A 12 -26.97 -9.37 -1.06
C ALA A 12 -26.37 -7.95 -1.05
N GLN A 13 -27.18 -6.92 -0.76
CA GLN A 13 -26.69 -5.53 -0.68
C GLN A 13 -25.80 -5.29 0.56
N ARG A 14 -26.06 -6.01 1.65
CA ARG A 14 -25.23 -5.97 2.86
C ARG A 14 -23.86 -6.65 2.65
N ALA A 15 -23.83 -7.72 1.87
CA ALA A 15 -22.60 -8.37 1.44
C ALA A 15 -21.80 -7.54 0.42
N ALA A 16 -22.44 -6.64 -0.32
CA ALA A 16 -21.75 -5.70 -1.21
C ALA A 16 -21.16 -4.50 -0.45
N HIS A 17 -21.76 -4.09 0.66
CA HIS A 17 -21.25 -3.09 1.60
C HIS A 17 -20.40 -3.73 2.71
N ASP A 18 -19.59 -4.73 2.38
CA ASP A 18 -18.80 -5.45 3.38
C ASP A 18 -17.69 -4.53 3.91
N ASP A 19 -18.00 -3.79 4.97
CA ASP A 19 -17.05 -2.95 5.72
C ASP A 19 -15.81 -3.79 6.14
N ARG A 20 -15.94 -5.13 6.23
CA ARG A 20 -14.84 -6.08 6.46
C ARG A 20 -13.84 -6.15 5.31
N ALA A 21 -14.29 -6.00 4.06
CA ALA A 21 -13.38 -6.01 2.91
C ALA A 21 -12.52 -4.75 2.84
N GLU A 22 -13.05 -3.61 3.27
CA GLU A 22 -12.25 -2.38 3.43
C GLU A 22 -11.32 -2.44 4.66
N ASP A 23 -11.75 -3.11 5.73
CA ASP A 23 -10.92 -3.34 6.90
C ASP A 23 -9.79 -4.33 6.59
N ASP A 24 -10.05 -5.43 5.89
CA ASP A 24 -9.05 -6.39 5.41
C ASP A 24 -8.06 -5.73 4.43
N LYS A 25 -8.49 -4.78 3.60
CA LYS A 25 -7.57 -3.99 2.77
C LYS A 25 -6.64 -3.12 3.60
N ARG A 26 -7.04 -2.69 4.81
CA ARG A 26 -6.21 -1.83 5.66
C ARG A 26 -5.37 -2.62 6.66
N HIS A 27 -6.00 -3.59 7.33
CA HIS A 27 -5.49 -4.36 8.46
C HIS A 27 -5.38 -5.86 8.20
N GLY A 28 -5.75 -6.34 7.00
CA GLY A 28 -5.65 -7.74 6.65
C GLY A 28 -4.20 -8.20 6.51
N HIS A 29 -4.07 -9.52 6.41
CA HIS A 29 -2.78 -10.19 6.38
C HIS A 29 -2.34 -10.47 4.95
N PHE A 30 -1.19 -9.95 4.53
CA PHE A 30 -0.73 -10.05 3.15
C PHE A 30 0.61 -10.79 3.08
N LEU A 31 0.65 -11.92 2.37
CA LEU A 31 1.87 -12.73 2.23
C LEU A 31 3.06 -11.92 1.69
N ALA A 32 2.80 -10.89 0.88
CA ALA A 32 3.82 -9.98 0.35
C ALA A 32 4.56 -9.19 1.44
N THR A 33 3.92 -8.96 2.60
CA THR A 33 4.48 -8.20 3.73
C THR A 33 5.20 -9.10 4.73
N GLU A 34 4.99 -10.42 4.68
CA GLU A 34 5.58 -11.36 5.66
C GLU A 34 7.02 -11.80 5.34
N HIS A 35 7.42 -11.68 4.07
CA HIS A 35 8.71 -12.18 3.57
C HIS A 35 9.44 -11.15 2.72
N THR A 36 9.31 -9.88 3.09
CA THR A 36 10.07 -8.76 2.51
C THR A 36 11.26 -8.43 3.42
N ALA A 37 12.43 -8.22 2.83
CA ALA A 37 13.62 -7.70 3.51
C ALA A 37 13.82 -6.20 3.25
N LEU A 38 12.81 -5.53 2.68
CA LEU A 38 12.84 -4.09 2.41
C LEU A 38 12.53 -3.31 3.69
N PRO A 39 13.05 -2.09 3.84
CA PRO A 39 12.81 -1.23 5.00
C PRO A 39 11.44 -0.55 4.91
N LEU A 40 10.39 -1.31 4.60
CA LEU A 40 9.02 -0.82 4.40
C LEU A 40 8.09 -1.57 5.34
N ASP A 41 7.17 -0.86 5.97
CA ASP A 41 6.09 -1.50 6.72
C ASP A 41 5.12 -2.24 5.78
N GLY A 42 4.14 -2.94 6.36
CA GLY A 42 3.18 -3.71 5.57
C GLY A 42 2.30 -2.86 4.64
N PHE A 43 2.02 -1.60 4.98
CA PHE A 43 1.25 -0.70 4.13
C PHE A 43 2.10 -0.23 2.93
N MET A 44 3.29 0.31 3.21
CA MET A 44 4.21 0.81 2.21
C MET A 44 4.70 -0.30 1.28
N THR A 45 4.93 -1.52 1.79
CA THR A 45 5.28 -2.67 0.95
C THR A 45 4.22 -2.94 -0.11
N ARG A 46 2.93 -2.86 0.26
CA ARG A 46 1.83 -3.09 -0.68
C ARG A 46 1.70 -1.95 -1.69
N LEU A 47 1.80 -0.72 -1.22
CA LEU A 47 1.79 0.46 -2.08
C LEU A 47 2.88 0.36 -3.15
N ILE A 48 4.13 0.12 -2.73
CA ILE A 48 5.25 -0.03 -3.66
C ILE A 48 5.01 -1.22 -4.60
N ALA A 49 4.53 -2.37 -4.09
CA ALA A 49 4.26 -3.54 -4.93
C ALA A 49 3.18 -3.30 -5.99
N GLU A 50 2.18 -2.46 -5.71
CA GLU A 50 1.11 -2.08 -6.65
C GLU A 50 1.61 -1.12 -7.74
N GLU A 51 2.52 -0.21 -7.41
CA GLU A 51 3.05 0.80 -8.34
C GLU A 51 4.21 0.29 -9.23
N LEU A 52 5.06 -0.59 -8.70
CA LEU A 52 6.24 -1.11 -9.42
C LEU A 52 5.98 -1.72 -10.82
N PRO A 53 4.84 -2.38 -11.10
CA PRO A 53 4.51 -2.88 -12.44
C PRO A 53 4.27 -1.77 -13.48
N ILE A 54 3.92 -0.56 -13.07
CA ILE A 54 3.67 0.58 -13.95
C ILE A 54 4.99 1.18 -14.44
N LEU A 55 6.04 1.10 -13.61
CA LEU A 55 7.37 1.59 -13.95
C LEU A 55 8.03 0.75 -15.06
N ASP A 56 8.83 1.42 -15.88
CA ASP A 56 9.74 0.74 -16.80
C ASP A 56 10.79 -0.09 -16.04
N SER A 57 11.46 -0.99 -16.75
CA SER A 57 12.41 -1.92 -16.13
C SER A 57 13.60 -1.24 -15.46
N ALA A 58 14.09 -0.11 -15.99
CA ALA A 58 15.22 0.61 -15.41
C ALA A 58 14.79 1.33 -14.12
N SER A 59 13.67 2.05 -14.17
CA SER A 59 13.10 2.75 -13.01
C SER A 59 12.78 1.78 -11.87
N ARG A 60 12.14 0.64 -12.15
CA ARG A 60 11.90 -0.41 -11.14
C ARG A 60 13.21 -0.97 -10.56
N GLY A 61 14.23 -1.18 -11.39
CA GLY A 61 15.55 -1.61 -10.93
C GLY A 61 16.17 -0.62 -9.95
N ARG A 62 16.08 0.67 -10.26
CA ARG A 62 16.61 1.75 -9.42
C ARG A 62 15.90 1.85 -8.06
N VAL A 63 14.57 1.72 -8.04
CA VAL A 63 13.79 1.68 -6.78
C VAL A 63 14.27 0.54 -5.87
N TYR A 64 14.45 -0.67 -6.41
CA TYR A 64 14.93 -1.80 -5.60
C TYR A 64 16.37 -1.63 -5.10
N GLU A 65 17.24 -1.00 -5.88
CA GLU A 65 18.62 -0.68 -5.47
C GLU A 65 18.60 0.28 -4.28
N ILE A 66 17.87 1.39 -4.40
CA ILE A 66 17.77 2.39 -3.33
C ILE A 66 17.19 1.77 -2.05
N LEU A 67 16.10 1.01 -2.15
CA LEU A 67 15.50 0.36 -0.98
C LEU A 67 16.41 -0.68 -0.34
N ARG A 68 17.27 -1.35 -1.11
CA ARG A 68 18.23 -2.33 -0.59
C ARG A 68 19.41 -1.66 0.13
N GLU A 69 19.84 -0.49 -0.33
CA GLU A 69 20.97 0.26 0.23
C GLU A 69 20.57 1.21 1.36
N TYR A 70 19.28 1.34 1.63
CA TYR A 70 18.76 2.24 2.66
C TYR A 70 19.10 1.74 4.07
N GLU A 71 19.83 2.56 4.83
CA GLU A 71 20.28 2.28 6.21
C GLU A 71 19.47 3.01 7.30
N GLY A 72 18.29 3.54 6.95
CA GLY A 72 17.43 4.30 7.88
C GLY A 72 16.39 3.46 8.64
N PRO A 73 15.48 4.12 9.37
CA PRO A 73 14.37 3.44 10.07
C PRO A 73 13.37 2.82 9.09
N GLU A 74 12.49 1.94 9.57
CA GLU A 74 11.38 1.43 8.77
C GLU A 74 10.52 2.58 8.23
N ILE A 75 10.26 2.56 6.92
CA ILE A 75 9.47 3.56 6.21
C ILE A 75 7.99 3.16 6.34
N THR A 76 7.22 4.05 6.94
CA THR A 76 5.80 3.86 7.27
C THR A 76 4.88 4.81 6.49
N THR A 77 5.43 5.87 5.89
CA THR A 77 4.68 6.82 5.05
C THR A 77 5.41 7.13 3.75
N GLN A 78 4.70 7.73 2.79
CA GLN A 78 5.27 8.13 1.51
C GLN A 78 6.33 9.23 1.66
N GLU A 79 6.15 10.15 2.61
CA GLU A 79 7.08 11.27 2.85
C GLU A 79 8.44 10.82 3.39
N GLU A 80 8.48 9.63 4.00
CA GLU A 80 9.70 9.00 4.52
C GLU A 80 10.53 8.29 3.43
N LEU A 81 9.96 8.11 2.22
CA LEU A 81 10.69 7.53 1.09
C LEU A 81 11.85 8.44 0.67
N PRO A 82 13.01 7.84 0.30
CA PRO A 82 14.09 8.57 -0.35
C PRO A 82 13.58 9.44 -1.51
N ASP A 83 14.06 10.68 -1.59
CA ASP A 83 13.62 11.68 -2.56
C ASP A 83 13.60 11.13 -4.00
N GLU A 84 14.64 10.39 -4.39
CA GLU A 84 14.75 9.79 -5.72
C GLU A 84 13.63 8.77 -6.01
N ILE A 85 13.15 8.02 -5.01
CA ILE A 85 12.00 7.12 -5.19
C ILE A 85 10.72 7.93 -5.38
N ARG A 86 10.55 9.02 -4.61
CA ARG A 86 9.38 9.90 -4.74
C ARG A 86 9.31 10.55 -6.12
N ASP A 87 10.46 10.94 -6.68
CA ASP A 87 10.56 11.48 -8.04
C ASP A 87 10.25 10.41 -9.10
N ILE A 88 10.80 9.20 -8.97
CA ILE A 88 10.55 8.09 -9.92
C ILE A 88 9.07 7.69 -9.94
N MET A 89 8.42 7.77 -8.78
CA MET A 89 7.04 7.32 -8.58
C MET A 89 6.01 8.47 -8.63
N ASP A 90 6.44 9.72 -8.87
CA ASP A 90 5.58 10.91 -8.92
C ASP A 90 4.73 11.12 -7.65
N LEU A 91 5.36 10.99 -6.47
CA LEU A 91 4.71 11.03 -5.14
C LEU A 91 4.88 12.40 -4.42
N HIS A 92 4.45 13.50 -5.05
CA HIS A 92 4.61 14.88 -4.55
C HIS A 92 3.36 15.50 -3.93
#